data_AF-A0A813RS34-F1
#
_entry.id   AF-A0A813RS34-F1
#
_cell.length_a   1.000
_cell.length_b   1.000
_cell.length_c   1.000
_cell.angle_alpha   90.00
_cell.angle_beta   90.00
_cell.angle_gamma   90.00
#
_symmetry.space_group_name_H-M   'P 1'
#
loop_
_entity.id
_entity.type
_entity.pdbx_description
1 polymer ?
#
loop_
_entity_poly.entity_id
_entity_poly.type
_entity_poly.pdbx_seq_one_letter_code
_entity_poly.pdbx_strand_id
1 'polypeptide(L)'
;MFIKEADLDKHFDNRHNSSLNLAKNSVCLGSYCRIFRCDILMKPHQSKIPQCYESTMTILRNKCKEHIDLCVPKGAPLSVQNKLTIELRENLCSFLTCSKNKELPDYMKKGPSFIQIFIIVLILVLSLIAYVVINHTDLIFDENEMASLSEKIQSLNQTNVHKNIDNSVLTEIDSKYGLNNSESLRHRSTNQINSSFER
;
A
#
# COMPACT_ATOMS: atom_id res chain seq x y z
N MET A 1 0.39 -25.64 -3.11
CA MET A 1 0.64 -25.48 -1.67
C MET A 1 1.36 -26.74 -1.20
N PHE A 2 2.54 -26.60 -0.62
CA PHE A 2 3.32 -27.73 -0.11
C PHE A 2 3.05 -27.90 1.39
N ILE A 3 2.86 -29.14 1.84
CA ILE A 3 2.53 -29.45 3.23
C ILE A 3 3.78 -29.89 3.99
N LYS A 4 4.74 -30.55 3.33
CA LYS A 4 6.01 -30.99 3.90
C LYS A 4 7.19 -30.51 3.07
N GLU A 5 8.34 -30.38 3.70
CA GLU A 5 9.62 -30.05 3.05
C GLU A 5 9.95 -31.04 1.92
N ALA A 6 9.76 -32.34 2.15
CA ALA A 6 9.98 -33.36 1.13
C ALA A 6 9.13 -33.16 -0.14
N ASP A 7 7.92 -32.60 -0.03
CA ASP A 7 7.06 -32.32 -1.19
C ASP A 7 7.58 -31.10 -1.97
N LEU A 8 8.17 -30.14 -1.27
CA LEU A 8 8.79 -28.94 -1.83
C LEU A 8 10.11 -29.31 -2.52
N ASP A 9 10.96 -30.12 -1.89
CA ASP A 9 12.23 -30.59 -2.46
C ASP A 9 11.96 -31.39 -3.73
N LYS A 10 11.03 -32.35 -3.67
CA LYS A 10 10.62 -33.12 -4.84
C LYS A 10 10.05 -32.24 -5.94
N HIS A 11 9.36 -31.15 -5.61
CA HIS A 11 8.90 -30.20 -6.61
C HIS A 11 10.07 -29.48 -7.27
N PHE A 12 11.02 -28.99 -6.49
CA PHE A 12 12.19 -28.31 -7.04
C PHE A 12 13.02 -29.25 -7.92
N ASP A 13 13.23 -30.50 -7.50
CA ASP A 13 13.95 -31.52 -8.27
C ASP A 13 13.27 -31.87 -9.59
N ASN A 14 11.93 -31.85 -9.64
CA ASN A 14 11.18 -32.23 -10.84
C ASN A 14 10.89 -31.06 -11.79
N ARG A 15 10.71 -29.85 -11.26
CA ARG A 15 10.25 -28.68 -12.04
C ARG A 15 11.30 -27.59 -12.20
N HIS A 16 12.26 -27.54 -11.29
CA HIS A 16 13.24 -26.47 -11.17
C HIS A 16 14.68 -27.01 -11.05
N ASN A 17 14.91 -28.25 -11.48
CA ASN A 17 16.21 -28.93 -11.42
C ASN A 17 17.34 -28.06 -12.01
N SER A 18 17.07 -27.42 -13.16
CA SER A 18 18.04 -26.57 -13.85
C SER A 18 18.30 -25.22 -13.19
N SER A 19 17.39 -24.74 -12.35
CA SER A 19 17.51 -23.49 -11.59
C SER A 19 18.01 -23.69 -10.16
N LEU A 20 18.06 -24.93 -9.69
CA LEU A 20 18.70 -25.25 -8.44
C LEU A 20 20.21 -25.14 -8.62
N ASN A 21 20.82 -24.21 -7.89
CA ASN A 21 22.28 -24.17 -7.78
C ASN A 21 22.71 -25.35 -6.89
N LEU A 22 22.87 -26.55 -7.48
CA LEU A 22 23.59 -27.69 -6.87
C LEU A 22 25.10 -27.58 -7.12
N ALA A 23 25.61 -26.36 -7.31
CA ALA A 23 27.04 -26.14 -7.40
C ALA A 23 27.73 -26.80 -6.20
N LYS A 24 28.95 -27.31 -6.37
CA LYS A 24 29.69 -28.03 -5.32
C LYS A 24 29.80 -27.29 -3.97
N ASN A 25 29.56 -25.98 -3.99
CA ASN A 25 29.62 -25.09 -2.83
C ASN A 25 28.23 -24.55 -2.41
N SER A 26 27.13 -25.11 -2.92
CA SER A 26 25.79 -24.71 -2.53
C SER A 26 25.50 -25.15 -1.10
N VAL A 27 25.13 -24.20 -0.25
CA VAL A 27 24.86 -24.44 1.16
C VAL A 27 23.36 -24.45 1.40
N CYS A 28 22.81 -25.56 1.90
CA CYS A 28 21.43 -25.59 2.38
C CYS A 28 21.36 -24.94 3.77
N LEU A 29 20.64 -23.81 3.87
CA LEU A 29 20.46 -23.08 5.13
C LEU A 29 19.66 -23.89 6.17
N GLY A 30 18.83 -24.84 5.73
CA GLY A 30 18.10 -25.76 6.61
C GLY A 30 19.04 -26.60 7.49
N SER A 31 20.22 -26.97 6.99
CA SER A 31 21.24 -27.70 7.77
C SER A 31 21.76 -26.92 8.98
N TYR A 32 21.62 -25.58 8.97
CA TYR A 32 22.06 -24.68 10.03
C TYR A 32 20.90 -24.23 10.92
N CYS A 33 19.70 -24.81 10.78
CA CYS A 33 18.53 -24.37 11.54
C CYS A 33 18.70 -24.42 13.06
N ARG A 34 19.54 -25.33 13.57
CA ARG A 34 19.90 -25.35 14.99
C ARG A 34 20.66 -24.10 15.42
N ILE A 35 21.55 -23.59 14.57
CA ILE A 35 22.33 -22.36 14.81
C ILE A 35 21.41 -21.12 14.68
N PHE A 36 20.51 -21.12 13.68
CA PHE A 36 19.58 -20.01 13.47
C PHE A 36 18.31 -20.07 14.34
N ARG A 37 18.21 -21.05 15.25
CA ARG A 37 17.09 -21.17 16.19
C ARG A 37 15.73 -21.27 15.47
N CYS A 38 15.67 -21.95 14.32
CA CYS A 38 14.47 -22.04 13.47
C CYS A 38 13.24 -22.52 14.26
N ASP A 39 13.41 -23.46 15.19
CA ASP A 39 12.30 -23.99 16.00
C ASP A 39 11.60 -22.90 16.83
N ILE A 40 12.37 -21.95 17.37
CA ILE A 40 11.83 -20.85 18.18
C ILE A 40 11.20 -19.78 17.29
N LEU A 41 11.80 -19.51 16.13
CA LEU A 41 11.33 -18.47 15.20
C LEU A 41 10.09 -18.90 14.41
N MET A 42 9.99 -20.18 14.02
CA MET A 42 8.88 -20.70 13.23
C MET A 42 7.67 -21.08 14.10
N LYS A 43 7.89 -21.43 15.37
CA LYS A 43 6.84 -21.86 16.29
C LYS A 43 6.85 -21.04 17.59
N PRO A 44 6.72 -19.70 17.50
CA PRO A 44 6.86 -18.80 18.64
C PRO A 44 5.84 -19.05 19.77
N HIS A 45 4.67 -19.60 19.43
CA HIS A 45 3.57 -19.85 20.38
C HIS A 45 3.51 -21.29 20.92
N GLN A 46 4.47 -22.16 20.57
CA GLN A 46 4.47 -23.51 21.10
C GLN A 46 5.02 -23.53 22.54
N SER A 47 4.17 -23.94 23.48
CA SER A 47 4.43 -23.98 24.93
C SER A 47 5.49 -25.02 25.35
N LYS A 48 5.95 -25.87 24.44
CA LYS A 48 7.03 -26.83 24.68
C LYS A 48 8.33 -26.31 24.06
N ILE A 49 8.96 -25.38 24.76
CA ILE A 49 10.37 -25.07 24.51
C ILE A 49 11.15 -26.37 24.79
N PRO A 50 11.93 -26.89 23.82
CA PRO A 50 12.68 -28.13 24.02
C PRO A 50 13.62 -28.00 25.23
N GLN A 51 13.83 -29.11 25.95
CA GLN A 51 14.77 -29.14 27.07
C GLN A 51 16.12 -28.56 26.64
N CYS A 52 16.60 -27.58 27.39
CA CYS A 52 17.87 -26.92 27.09
C CYS A 52 18.97 -27.51 27.95
N TYR A 53 20.04 -27.93 27.29
CA TYR A 53 21.25 -28.43 27.95
C TYR A 53 22.43 -27.53 27.60
N GLU A 54 23.09 -27.00 28.64
CA GLU A 54 24.17 -26.02 28.48
C GLU A 54 25.36 -26.57 27.71
N SER A 55 25.68 -27.85 27.87
CA SER A 55 26.80 -28.43 27.13
C SER A 55 26.47 -28.49 25.63
N THR A 56 25.26 -28.88 25.23
CA THR A 56 24.81 -28.85 23.83
C THR A 56 24.86 -27.43 23.25
N MET A 57 24.42 -26.42 24.01
CA MET A 57 24.49 -25.03 23.58
C MET A 57 25.93 -24.57 23.37
N THR A 58 26.85 -25.00 24.23
CA THR A 58 28.28 -24.73 24.09
C THR A 58 28.86 -25.39 22.83
N ILE A 59 28.53 -26.67 22.56
CA ILE A 59 28.93 -27.33 21.30
C ILE A 59 28.45 -26.50 20.10
N LEU A 60 27.17 -26.14 20.11
CA LEU A 60 26.50 -25.47 19.00
C LEU A 60 27.04 -24.05 18.78
N ARG A 61 27.34 -23.34 19.86
CA ARG A 61 27.99 -22.03 19.85
C ARG A 61 29.39 -22.11 19.24
N ASN A 62 30.16 -23.14 19.57
CA ASN A 62 31.50 -23.33 19.00
C ASN A 62 31.42 -23.68 17.50
N LYS A 63 30.49 -24.56 17.11
CA LYS A 63 30.22 -24.84 15.69
C LYS A 63 29.79 -23.61 14.91
N CYS A 64 28.96 -22.75 15.51
CA CYS A 64 28.57 -21.47 14.92
C CYS A 64 29.80 -20.58 14.64
N LYS A 65 30.73 -20.46 15.59
CA LYS A 65 31.96 -19.69 15.40
C LYS A 65 32.82 -20.25 14.27
N GLU A 66 32.98 -21.58 14.22
CA GLU A 66 33.71 -22.27 13.17
C GLU A 66 33.09 -22.01 11.78
N HIS A 67 31.75 -22.08 11.68
CA HIS A 67 31.07 -21.79 10.42
C HIS A 67 31.19 -20.32 9.99
N ILE A 68 31.17 -19.36 10.93
CA ILE A 68 31.41 -17.95 10.61
C ILE A 68 32.80 -17.75 10.00
N ASP A 69 33.81 -18.45 10.50
CA ASP A 69 35.18 -18.32 10.00
C ASP A 69 35.30 -18.80 8.54
N LEU A 70 34.43 -19.70 8.10
CA LEU A 70 34.33 -20.13 6.70
C LEU A 70 33.62 -19.11 5.80
N CYS A 71 32.76 -18.26 6.38
CA CYS A 71 32.03 -17.22 5.65
C CYS A 71 32.88 -15.95 5.41
N VAL A 72 33.96 -15.76 6.15
CA VAL A 72 34.80 -14.57 6.05
C VAL A 72 35.70 -14.68 4.81
N PRO A 73 35.63 -13.73 3.86
CA PRO A 73 36.42 -13.81 2.64
C PRO A 73 37.90 -13.58 2.94
N LYS A 74 38.72 -14.60 2.68
CA LYS A 74 40.18 -14.58 2.93
C LYS A 74 40.94 -13.53 2.12
N GLY A 75 40.34 -13.01 1.04
CA GLY A 75 40.92 -11.96 0.19
C GLY A 75 40.65 -10.53 0.65
N ALA A 76 39.88 -10.32 1.72
CA ALA A 76 39.57 -8.98 2.22
C ALA A 76 40.66 -8.43 3.16
N PRO A 77 40.73 -7.10 3.40
CA PRO A 77 41.63 -6.53 4.40
C PRO A 77 41.37 -7.08 5.81
N LEU A 78 42.43 -7.26 6.60
CA LEU A 78 42.34 -7.84 7.96
C LEU A 78 41.37 -7.07 8.88
N SER A 79 41.29 -5.74 8.71
CA SER A 79 40.34 -4.88 9.44
C SER A 79 38.88 -5.23 9.14
N VAL A 80 38.56 -5.51 7.88
CA VAL A 80 37.23 -5.90 7.43
C VAL A 80 36.91 -7.31 7.89
N GLN A 81 37.86 -8.24 7.77
CA GLN A 81 37.71 -9.61 8.25
C GLN A 81 37.39 -9.63 9.75
N ASN A 82 38.21 -8.95 10.57
CA ASN A 82 38.02 -8.92 12.02
C ASN A 82 36.68 -8.27 12.41
N LYS A 83 36.32 -7.14 11.78
CA LYS A 83 35.06 -6.46 12.04
C LYS A 83 33.86 -7.37 11.72
N LEU A 84 33.88 -8.01 10.55
CA LEU A 84 32.81 -8.91 10.12
C LEU A 84 32.68 -10.12 11.05
N THR A 85 33.81 -10.74 11.42
CA THR A 85 33.83 -11.88 12.34
C THR A 85 33.26 -11.52 13.70
N ILE A 86 33.63 -10.37 14.26
CA ILE A 86 33.11 -9.90 15.56
C ILE A 86 31.61 -9.69 15.46
N GLU A 87 31.15 -8.94 14.44
CA GLU A 87 29.74 -8.59 14.27
C GLU A 87 28.87 -9.85 14.08
N LEU A 88 29.31 -10.79 13.24
CA LEU A 88 28.58 -12.04 13.01
C LEU A 88 28.53 -12.89 14.28
N ARG A 89 29.65 -13.02 15.02
CA ARG A 89 29.70 -13.84 16.23
C ARG A 89 28.82 -13.26 17.34
N GLU A 90 28.79 -11.94 17.49
CA GLU A 90 27.95 -11.27 18.48
C GLU A 90 26.47 -11.35 18.11
N ASN A 91 26.10 -11.19 16.84
CA ASN A 91 24.70 -11.19 16.43
C ASN A 91 24.10 -12.59 16.20
N LEU A 92 24.93 -13.62 15.98
CA LEU A 92 24.46 -14.99 15.73
C LEU A 92 24.79 -15.94 16.88
N CYS A 93 26.08 -16.11 17.18
CA CYS A 93 26.51 -17.15 18.11
C CYS A 93 26.30 -16.80 19.58
N SER A 94 26.23 -15.51 19.93
CA SER A 94 26.02 -15.09 21.33
C SER A 94 24.65 -15.54 21.88
N PHE A 95 23.66 -15.78 21.00
CA PHE A 95 22.31 -16.22 21.33
C PHE A 95 22.21 -17.72 21.63
N LEU A 96 23.25 -18.51 21.33
CA LEU A 96 23.29 -19.96 21.57
C LEU A 96 23.69 -20.27 23.03
N THR A 97 22.86 -19.83 23.97
CA THR A 97 22.98 -20.09 25.43
C THR A 97 21.61 -20.42 25.99
N CYS A 98 21.46 -21.22 27.05
CA CYS A 98 20.11 -21.57 27.52
C CYS A 98 19.28 -20.38 28.02
N SER A 99 19.95 -19.31 28.47
CA SER A 99 19.32 -18.05 28.84
C SER A 99 18.72 -17.35 27.61
N LYS A 100 19.55 -17.08 26.58
CA LYS A 100 19.13 -16.29 25.39
C LYS A 100 18.42 -17.12 24.32
N ASN A 101 18.65 -18.43 24.28
CA ASN A 101 18.08 -19.32 23.27
C ASN A 101 16.56 -19.46 23.41
N LYS A 102 15.98 -19.06 24.54
CA LYS A 102 14.52 -19.05 24.74
C LYS A 102 13.88 -17.69 24.45
N GLU A 103 14.70 -16.65 24.32
CA GLU A 103 14.21 -15.30 24.09
C GLU A 103 13.77 -15.16 22.63
N LEU A 104 12.46 -15.01 22.40
CA LEU A 104 11.97 -14.56 21.10
C LEU A 104 12.52 -13.14 20.85
N PRO A 105 12.90 -12.81 19.62
CA PRO A 105 13.28 -11.45 19.31
C PRO A 105 12.08 -10.51 19.52
N ASP A 106 12.34 -9.29 20.00
CA ASP A 106 11.28 -8.39 20.47
C ASP A 106 10.28 -7.98 19.38
N TYR A 107 10.68 -8.04 18.11
CA TYR A 107 9.79 -7.82 16.96
C TYR A 107 8.76 -8.94 16.76
N MET A 108 9.01 -10.16 17.27
CA MET A 108 8.04 -11.27 17.26
C MET A 108 7.15 -11.30 18.51
N LYS A 109 7.54 -10.58 19.58
CA LYS A 109 6.77 -10.57 20.84
C LYS A 109 5.53 -9.67 20.80
N LYS A 110 5.44 -8.75 19.85
CA LYS A 110 4.33 -7.80 19.75
C LYS A 110 3.49 -8.11 18.53
N GLY A 111 2.34 -8.77 18.74
CA GLY A 111 1.18 -8.55 17.88
C GLY A 111 0.81 -7.05 17.90
N PRO A 112 -0.06 -6.58 17.00
CA PRO A 112 -0.48 -5.19 17.00
C PRO A 112 -0.97 -4.83 18.40
N SER A 113 -0.29 -3.89 19.05
CA SER A 113 -0.65 -3.46 20.39
C SER A 113 -2.08 -2.92 20.35
N PHE A 114 -2.85 -3.11 21.42
CA PHE A 114 -4.18 -2.49 21.54
C PHE A 114 -4.15 -0.99 21.21
N ILE A 115 -3.06 -0.31 21.56
CA ILE A 115 -2.82 1.11 21.25
C ILE A 115 -2.71 1.32 19.73
N GLN A 116 -1.98 0.46 19.02
CA GLN A 116 -1.84 0.54 17.56
C GLN A 116 -3.17 0.30 16.86
N ILE A 117 -3.97 -0.66 17.33
CA ILE A 117 -5.32 -0.92 16.81
C ILE A 117 -6.21 0.31 17.02
N PHE A 118 -6.18 0.90 18.22
CA PHE A 118 -6.98 2.08 18.54
C PHE A 118 -6.63 3.28 17.66
N ILE A 119 -5.34 3.53 17.41
CA ILE A 119 -4.88 4.61 16.52
C ILE A 119 -5.40 4.40 15.09
N ILE A 120 -5.32 3.17 14.57
CA ILE A 120 -5.82 2.85 13.22
C ILE A 120 -7.33 3.10 13.13
N VAL A 121 -8.09 2.63 14.12
CA VAL A 121 -9.55 2.86 14.17
C VAL A 121 -9.87 4.34 14.26
N LEU A 122 -9.16 5.11 15.09
CA LEU A 122 -9.35 6.55 15.23
C LEU A 122 -9.12 7.28 13.91
N ILE A 123 -8.06 6.94 13.17
CA ILE A 123 -7.77 7.52 11.85
C ILE A 123 -8.91 7.21 10.88
N LEU A 124 -9.39 5.96 10.82
CA LEU A 124 -10.48 5.57 9.94
C LEU A 124 -11.77 6.33 10.24
N VAL A 125 -12.10 6.51 11.52
CA VAL A 125 -13.28 7.28 11.96
C VAL A 125 -13.15 8.75 11.57
N LEU A 126 -12.00 9.37 11.82
CA LEU A 126 -11.75 10.77 11.46
C LEU A 126 -11.81 10.98 9.94
N SER A 127 -11.27 10.05 9.15
CA SER A 127 -11.37 10.09 7.69
C SER A 127 -12.82 10.00 7.21
N LEU A 128 -13.64 9.14 7.84
CA LEU A 128 -15.06 9.03 7.52
C LEU A 128 -15.81 10.34 7.84
N ILE A 129 -15.54 10.93 9.00
CA ILE A 129 -16.15 12.20 9.40
C ILE A 129 -15.74 13.30 8.43
N ALA A 130 -14.45 13.40 8.09
CA ALA A 130 -13.97 14.40 7.13
C ALA A 130 -14.64 14.24 5.76
N TYR A 131 -14.79 13.01 5.27
CA TYR A 131 -15.48 12.73 4.01
C TYR A 131 -16.94 13.20 4.05
N VAL A 132 -17.66 12.87 5.12
CA VAL A 132 -19.07 13.28 5.31
C VAL A 132 -19.18 14.81 5.38
N VAL A 133 -18.30 15.48 6.12
CA VAL A 133 -18.30 16.94 6.23
C VAL A 133 -18.03 17.59 4.88
N ILE A 134 -17.00 17.14 4.14
CA ILE A 134 -16.66 17.68 2.81
C ILE A 134 -17.85 17.52 1.86
N ASN A 135 -18.42 16.32 1.79
CA ASN A 135 -19.57 16.07 0.93
C ASN A 135 -20.81 16.90 1.33
N HIS A 136 -21.04 17.11 2.62
CA HIS A 136 -22.11 18.00 3.09
C HIS A 136 -21.83 19.46 2.79
N THR A 137 -20.59 19.94 2.94
CA THR A 137 -20.24 21.32 2.63
C THR A 137 -20.31 21.60 1.14
N ASP A 138 -19.94 20.65 0.29
CA ASP A 138 -20.05 20.77 -1.16
C ASP A 138 -21.54 20.87 -1.58
N LEU A 139 -22.42 20.05 -0.99
CA LEU A 139 -23.87 20.13 -1.22
C LEU A 139 -24.48 21.46 -0.73
N ILE A 140 -24.03 21.98 0.42
CA ILE A 140 -24.52 23.26 0.96
C ILE A 140 -23.96 24.45 0.16
N PHE A 141 -22.76 24.34 -0.40
CA PHE A 141 -22.18 25.37 -1.24
C PHE A 141 -22.99 25.55 -2.54
N ASP A 142 -23.41 24.44 -3.18
CA ASP A 142 -24.26 24.48 -4.38
C ASP A 142 -25.64 25.13 -4.11
N GLU A 143 -26.25 24.88 -2.95
CA GLU A 143 -27.55 25.49 -2.59
C GLU A 143 -27.44 27.01 -2.39
N ASN A 144 -26.35 27.47 -1.77
CA ASN A 144 -26.10 28.90 -1.54
C ASN A 144 -25.77 29.66 -2.83
N GLU A 145 -25.04 29.04 -3.77
CA GLU A 145 -24.75 29.65 -5.07
C GLU A 145 -26.03 29.80 -5.90
N MET A 146 -26.89 28.78 -5.90
CA MET A 146 -28.19 28.82 -6.58
C MET A 146 -29.16 29.83 -5.96
N ALA A 147 -29.16 29.98 -4.64
CA ALA A 147 -29.93 31.02 -3.96
C ALA A 147 -29.45 32.44 -4.33
N SER A 148 -28.13 32.65 -4.39
CA SER A 148 -27.53 33.92 -4.83
C SER A 148 -27.83 34.23 -6.30
N LEU A 149 -27.81 33.22 -7.17
CA LEU A 149 -28.14 33.37 -8.59
C LEU A 149 -29.61 33.73 -8.80
N SER A 150 -30.52 33.10 -8.04
CA SER A 150 -31.96 33.40 -8.05
C SER A 150 -32.24 34.85 -7.68
N GLU A 151 -31.59 35.37 -6.64
CA GLU A 151 -31.73 36.77 -6.21
C GLU A 151 -31.21 37.77 -7.26
N LYS A 152 -30.10 37.44 -7.94
CA LYS A 152 -29.57 38.21 -9.08
C LYS A 152 -30.51 38.19 -10.29
N ILE A 153 -31.14 37.05 -10.58
CA ILE A 153 -32.12 36.93 -11.67
C ILE A 153 -33.37 37.74 -11.36
N GLN A 154 -33.84 37.74 -10.11
CA GLN A 154 -35.03 38.48 -9.69
C GLN A 154 -34.81 40.00 -9.74
N SER A 155 -33.63 40.47 -9.35
CA SER A 155 -33.25 41.89 -9.45
C SER A 155 -33.04 42.35 -10.90
N LEU A 156 -32.45 41.51 -11.78
CA LEU A 156 -32.39 41.79 -13.22
C LEU A 156 -33.78 41.84 -13.87
N ASN A 157 -34.70 40.96 -13.44
CA ASN A 157 -36.09 40.98 -13.92
C ASN A 157 -36.84 42.24 -13.46
N GLN A 158 -36.66 42.68 -12.21
CA GLN A 158 -37.22 43.96 -11.73
C GLN A 158 -36.65 45.17 -12.48
N THR A 159 -35.37 45.14 -12.85
CA THR A 159 -34.72 46.23 -13.61
C THR A 159 -35.23 46.27 -15.06
N ASN A 160 -35.57 45.12 -15.66
CA ASN A 160 -36.18 45.04 -16.99
C ASN A 160 -37.68 45.36 -16.99
N VAL A 161 -38.42 45.08 -15.91
CA VAL A 161 -39.82 45.51 -15.75
C VAL A 161 -39.93 47.04 -15.61
N HIS A 162 -38.87 47.71 -15.12
CA HIS A 162 -38.83 49.17 -15.06
C HIS A 162 -38.31 49.85 -16.36
N LYS A 163 -38.00 49.07 -17.40
CA LYS A 163 -37.61 49.58 -18.73
C LYS A 163 -38.55 49.13 -19.84
N ASN A 164 -39.87 49.15 -19.59
CA ASN A 164 -40.82 49.18 -20.68
C ASN A 164 -42.11 49.94 -20.34
N ILE A 165 -42.02 51.27 -20.24
CA ILE A 165 -42.91 52.19 -20.96
C ILE A 165 -42.08 53.45 -21.27
N ASP A 166 -41.43 53.46 -22.43
CA ASP A 166 -41.31 54.65 -23.27
C ASP A 166 -40.93 54.18 -24.68
N ASN A 167 -41.91 54.24 -25.58
CA ASN A 167 -41.81 53.92 -26.99
C ASN A 167 -40.95 54.93 -27.78
N SER A 168 -39.79 55.37 -27.26
CA SER A 168 -38.94 56.36 -27.93
C SER A 168 -37.50 55.91 -28.20
N VAL A 169 -37.09 54.70 -27.81
CA VAL A 169 -35.72 54.20 -28.03
C VAL A 169 -35.64 53.14 -29.13
N LEU A 170 -36.80 52.65 -29.63
CA LEU A 170 -36.87 51.69 -30.73
C LEU A 170 -36.65 52.32 -32.12
N THR A 171 -36.48 53.64 -32.22
CA THR A 171 -36.21 54.35 -33.48
C THR A 171 -34.75 54.74 -33.67
N GLU A 172 -33.89 54.61 -32.66
CA GLU A 172 -32.47 54.99 -32.77
C GLU A 172 -31.56 53.80 -33.14
N ILE A 173 -32.03 52.56 -32.95
CA ILE A 173 -31.27 51.35 -33.29
C ILE A 173 -31.51 50.91 -34.75
N ASP A 174 -32.69 51.16 -35.32
CA ASP A 174 -33.02 50.88 -36.72
C ASP A 174 -32.19 51.72 -37.73
N SER A 175 -31.67 52.88 -37.31
CA SER A 175 -30.83 53.75 -38.15
C SER A 175 -29.39 53.23 -38.30
N LYS A 176 -28.90 52.39 -37.37
CA LYS A 176 -27.47 52.04 -37.31
C LYS A 176 -27.12 50.66 -37.86
N TYR A 177 -28.08 49.74 -37.98
CA TYR A 177 -27.79 48.35 -38.35
C TYR A 177 -28.76 47.77 -39.38
N GLY A 178 -29.10 48.54 -40.42
CA GLY A 178 -29.96 48.17 -41.54
C GLY A 178 -30.06 46.66 -41.80
N LEU A 179 -31.11 46.04 -41.27
CA LEU A 179 -31.51 44.68 -41.58
C LEU A 179 -32.49 44.74 -42.73
N ASN A 180 -31.95 44.65 -43.94
CA ASN A 180 -32.72 44.27 -45.11
C ASN A 180 -32.89 42.74 -45.12
N ASN A 181 -34.16 42.37 -45.35
CA ASN A 181 -34.67 41.12 -45.90
C ASN A 181 -34.78 39.96 -44.90
N SER A 182 -35.97 39.67 -44.38
CA SER A 182 -37.16 39.09 -45.03
C SER A 182 -36.96 37.65 -45.52
N GLU A 183 -37.72 36.78 -44.86
CA GLU A 183 -38.47 35.65 -45.40
C GLU A 183 -37.80 34.75 -46.44
N SER A 184 -37.65 33.46 -46.09
CA SER A 184 -37.94 32.41 -47.05
C SER A 184 -38.19 31.06 -46.37
N LEU A 185 -39.45 30.63 -46.43
CA LEU A 185 -39.92 29.29 -46.80
C LEU A 185 -39.37 28.08 -46.01
N ARG A 186 -40.19 27.44 -45.16
CA ARG A 186 -41.17 26.38 -45.55
C ARG A 186 -40.52 25.29 -46.43
N HIS A 187 -40.06 24.19 -45.83
CA HIS A 187 -40.39 22.80 -46.19
C HIS A 187 -39.43 21.78 -45.55
N ARG A 188 -39.99 20.58 -45.32
CA ARG A 188 -39.34 19.26 -45.25
C ARG A 188 -38.93 18.81 -43.84
N SER A 189 -39.79 18.07 -43.13
CA SER A 189 -39.99 16.60 -43.23
C SER A 189 -38.77 15.75 -42.90
N THR A 190 -39.04 14.82 -41.98
CA THR A 190 -38.60 13.41 -41.92
C THR A 190 -37.23 13.04 -41.36
N ASN A 191 -37.33 12.10 -40.40
CA ASN A 191 -36.40 11.01 -40.06
C ASN A 191 -35.22 11.39 -39.14
N GLN A 192 -34.83 10.60 -38.13
CA GLN A 192 -35.12 9.20 -37.87
C GLN A 192 -34.80 8.86 -36.41
N ILE A 193 -35.65 7.98 -35.87
CA ILE A 193 -35.51 7.20 -34.64
C ILE A 193 -34.53 6.04 -34.88
N ASN A 194 -33.82 5.67 -33.80
CA ASN A 194 -33.24 4.35 -33.49
C ASN A 194 -31.89 3.88 -34.05
N SER A 195 -31.02 3.60 -33.07
CA SER A 195 -30.45 2.29 -32.75
C SER A 195 -29.02 1.95 -33.18
N SER A 196 -28.39 1.25 -32.22
CA SER A 196 -27.44 0.15 -32.41
C SER A 196 -26.00 0.55 -32.72
N PHE A 197 -24.94 -0.16 -32.32
CA PHE A 197 -24.69 -1.41 -31.60
C PHE A 197 -23.22 -1.72 -31.95
N GLU A 198 -22.45 -2.28 -31.02
CA GLU A 198 -21.16 -2.96 -31.24
C GLU A 198 -20.00 -2.23 -31.96
N ARG A 199 -18.92 -1.97 -31.21
CA ARG A 199 -17.69 -2.77 -31.34
C ARG A 199 -16.78 -2.65 -30.13
#